data_AF-A0A9E3D2Z6-F1
#
_entry.id   AF-A0A9E3D2Z6-F1
#
_cell.length_a   1.000
_cell.length_b   1.000
_cell.length_c   1.000
_cell.angle_alpha   90.00
_cell.angle_beta   90.00
_cell.angle_gamma   90.00
#
_symmetry.space_group_name_H-M   'P 1'
#
loop_
_entity.id
_entity.type
_entity.pdbx_description
1 polymer ?
#
loop_
_entity_poly.entity_id
_entity_poly.type
_entity_poly.pdbx_seq_one_letter_code
_entity_poly.pdbx_strand_id
1 'polypeptide(L)'
;MPVASANRTAELDHRMCYADMAAILENARLGVSSAGAALAMWRACSEHGLRAWCYRFGFPESLTQTVTIVDIDGVLQIHDAFFNSSYPSGLYDVLASLRNGEAVTGKRAVRERKIYMMDPAREPSRTARWLQEHADRELEPVDGLQRFELLWDLEAFVATRPAIEPVFRDLAARGYPADPQFSMLHPVAVFDGTKWHRNLADMPLLRGCNLESPVAALRVASRNLETERARLTETTATITRLEADLVEAKTQFSAASRRFSAERETWLQQKAALQAGNTALKGNLAEMQARLSSAVDLRAQRDSQVAQLRAEIEDAARQSELKQNALDALEGQQREWDAAKHRLATEIRDLRAQLEAGSHENEQLRQNAAVLASRTESADEQMIAISHYLPPLLDQISRLRCERDAISRERGLLAAQIAASPQARLRSLWRRITNRRKAAT
;
A
#
# COMPACT_ATOMS: atom_id res chain seq x y z
N MET A 1 41.14 -11.59 -26.02
CA MET A 1 41.65 -12.88 -26.54
C MET A 1 40.47 -13.83 -26.73
N PRO A 2 40.40 -14.65 -27.79
CA PRO A 2 39.79 -15.96 -27.64
C PRO A 2 40.67 -16.71 -26.65
N VAL A 3 40.22 -16.74 -25.40
CA VAL A 3 40.82 -17.54 -24.35
C VAL A 3 40.56 -18.98 -24.75
N ALA A 4 41.59 -19.65 -25.27
CA ALA A 4 41.68 -21.09 -25.17
C ALA A 4 41.43 -21.42 -23.70
N SER A 5 40.23 -21.91 -23.39
CA SER A 5 39.84 -22.22 -22.02
C SER A 5 40.88 -23.16 -21.46
N ALA A 6 41.55 -22.72 -20.40
CA ALA A 6 42.64 -23.41 -19.69
C ALA A 6 42.23 -24.74 -19.02
N ASN A 7 41.15 -25.39 -19.47
CA ASN A 7 40.56 -26.55 -18.80
C ASN A 7 40.61 -27.85 -19.59
N ARG A 8 41.45 -27.95 -20.64
CA ARG A 8 42.00 -29.23 -21.16
C ARG A 8 43.36 -29.02 -21.80
N THR A 9 44.30 -28.46 -21.05
CA THR A 9 45.72 -28.79 -21.26
C THR A 9 45.85 -30.26 -20.85
N ALA A 10 45.78 -31.17 -21.83
CA ALA A 10 46.24 -32.53 -21.61
C ALA A 10 47.67 -32.43 -21.06
N GLU A 11 47.93 -33.13 -19.96
CA GLU A 11 49.23 -33.26 -19.34
C GLU A 11 50.28 -33.60 -20.40
N LEU A 12 51.02 -32.60 -20.84
CA LEU A 12 52.22 -32.77 -21.65
C LEU A 12 53.30 -33.27 -20.70
N ASP A 13 53.82 -34.47 -21.00
CA ASP A 13 54.96 -35.12 -20.35
C ASP A 13 56.06 -34.10 -20.02
N HIS A 14 56.41 -34.02 -18.74
CA HIS A 14 57.06 -32.90 -18.07
C HIS A 14 58.57 -32.76 -18.33
N ARG A 15 59.05 -33.16 -19.50
CA ARG A 15 60.50 -33.30 -19.74
C ARG A 15 61.20 -32.09 -20.36
N MET A 16 60.47 -31.09 -20.84
CA MET A 16 61.04 -29.81 -21.28
C MET A 16 60.06 -28.68 -21.04
N CYS A 17 60.53 -27.57 -20.45
CA CYS A 17 59.69 -26.39 -20.29
C CYS A 17 59.53 -25.69 -21.66
N TYR A 18 58.40 -25.02 -21.85
CA TYR A 18 58.07 -24.30 -23.09
C TYR A 18 59.13 -23.23 -23.46
N ALA A 19 59.77 -22.63 -22.46
CA ALA A 19 60.81 -21.63 -22.65
C ALA A 19 62.10 -22.23 -23.27
N ASP A 20 62.47 -23.46 -22.89
CA ASP A 20 63.66 -24.13 -23.43
C ASP A 20 63.47 -24.51 -24.91
N MET A 21 62.24 -24.88 -25.29
CA MET A 21 61.91 -25.19 -26.69
C MET A 21 61.92 -23.95 -27.58
N ALA A 22 61.41 -22.82 -27.10
CA ALA A 22 61.47 -21.54 -27.82
C ALA A 22 62.92 -21.06 -28.00
N ALA A 23 63.75 -21.20 -26.96
CA ALA A 23 65.16 -20.80 -26.99
C ALA A 23 66.00 -21.64 -27.97
N ILE A 24 65.72 -22.94 -28.14
CA ILE A 24 66.40 -23.78 -29.13
C ILE A 24 66.04 -23.35 -30.57
N LEU A 25 64.78 -22.99 -30.81
CA LEU A 25 64.30 -22.56 -32.12
C LEU A 25 64.85 -21.17 -32.51
N GLU A 26 64.94 -20.24 -31.56
CA GLU A 26 65.56 -18.92 -31.78
C GLU A 26 67.08 -19.01 -31.97
N ASN A 27 67.77 -19.84 -31.17
CA ASN A 27 69.23 -19.97 -31.24
C ASN A 27 69.74 -20.74 -32.47
N ALA A 28 68.91 -21.59 -33.09
CA ALA A 28 69.32 -22.39 -34.24
C ALA A 28 69.52 -21.60 -35.55
N ARG A 29 69.35 -20.26 -35.54
CA ARG A 29 69.40 -19.40 -36.75
C ARG A 29 68.71 -20.06 -37.95
N LEU A 30 67.51 -20.60 -37.72
CA LEU A 30 66.66 -21.21 -38.74
C LEU A 30 66.05 -20.09 -39.60
N GLY A 31 66.91 -19.38 -40.33
CA GLY A 31 66.51 -18.53 -41.44
C GLY A 31 66.03 -19.43 -42.57
N VAL A 32 64.71 -19.66 -42.63
CA VAL A 32 64.07 -20.17 -43.84
C VAL A 32 62.76 -19.43 -44.05
N SER A 33 62.75 -18.62 -45.10
CA SER A 33 61.60 -18.05 -45.78
C SER A 33 60.75 -19.17 -46.41
N SER A 34 60.15 -20.05 -45.60
CA SER A 34 59.17 -21.01 -46.07
C SER A 34 57.79 -20.38 -45.93
N ALA A 35 57.18 -20.12 -47.07
CA ALA A 35 55.87 -19.53 -47.24
C ALA A 35 54.73 -20.39 -46.62
N GLY A 36 54.64 -20.44 -45.29
CA GLY A 36 53.51 -21.03 -44.56
C GLY A 36 53.47 -22.56 -44.65
N ALA A 37 54.41 -23.25 -44.00
CA ALA A 37 54.41 -24.71 -43.90
C ALA A 37 54.60 -25.19 -42.46
N ALA A 38 54.15 -26.43 -42.18
CA ALA A 38 54.33 -27.10 -40.89
C ALA A 38 55.82 -27.25 -40.53
N LEU A 39 56.29 -26.52 -39.51
CA LEU A 39 57.71 -26.41 -39.17
C LEU A 39 58.28 -27.65 -38.44
N ALA A 40 57.46 -28.39 -37.69
CA ALA A 40 57.82 -29.66 -37.07
C ALA A 40 56.57 -30.35 -36.49
N MET A 41 56.37 -31.64 -36.79
CA MET A 41 55.28 -32.47 -36.25
C MET A 41 55.76 -33.28 -35.05
N TRP A 42 55.20 -33.00 -33.88
CA TRP A 42 55.55 -33.60 -32.61
C TRP A 42 54.45 -34.57 -32.19
N ARG A 43 54.79 -35.81 -31.85
CA ARG A 43 53.81 -36.76 -31.29
C ARG A 43 53.56 -36.40 -29.84
N ALA A 44 52.35 -35.97 -29.51
CA ALA A 44 51.99 -35.46 -28.19
C ALA A 44 51.44 -36.55 -27.26
N CYS A 45 50.75 -37.56 -27.80
CA CYS A 45 50.20 -38.66 -27.00
C CYS A 45 49.95 -39.92 -27.84
N SER A 46 50.04 -41.09 -27.20
CA SER A 46 49.64 -42.37 -27.76
C SER A 46 49.10 -43.29 -26.67
N GLU A 47 47.80 -43.28 -26.45
CA GLU A 47 47.11 -44.17 -25.53
C GLU A 47 45.95 -44.85 -26.25
N HIS A 48 45.59 -46.08 -25.86
CA HIS A 48 44.53 -46.93 -26.42
C HIS A 48 43.47 -46.21 -27.27
N GLY A 49 43.57 -46.31 -28.60
CA GLY A 49 42.59 -45.73 -29.55
C GLY A 49 42.79 -44.24 -29.89
N LEU A 50 43.65 -43.52 -29.17
CA LEU A 50 43.95 -42.10 -29.34
C LEU A 50 45.41 -41.86 -29.75
N ARG A 51 45.59 -41.14 -30.84
CA ARG A 51 46.90 -40.66 -31.29
C ARG A 51 46.84 -39.16 -31.51
N ALA A 52 47.72 -38.40 -30.89
CA ALA A 52 47.75 -36.94 -31.03
C ALA A 52 49.10 -36.45 -31.54
N TRP A 53 49.07 -35.48 -32.44
CA TRP A 53 50.23 -34.79 -33.00
C TRP A 53 50.01 -33.28 -32.95
N CYS A 54 51.06 -32.52 -32.68
CA CYS A 54 51.03 -31.06 -32.72
C CYS A 54 52.09 -30.55 -33.68
N TYR A 55 51.78 -29.55 -34.50
CA TYR A 55 52.79 -28.85 -35.29
C TYR A 55 52.56 -27.35 -35.33
N ARG A 56 53.65 -26.60 -35.46
CA ARG A 56 53.57 -25.15 -35.69
C ARG A 56 53.40 -24.89 -37.18
N PHE A 57 52.24 -24.39 -37.57
CA PHE A 57 51.93 -23.88 -38.90
C PHE A 57 52.09 -22.37 -38.93
N GLY A 58 52.83 -21.86 -39.91
CA GLY A 58 52.79 -20.44 -40.26
C GLY A 58 54.16 -19.88 -40.68
N PHE A 59 54.24 -18.56 -40.73
CA PHE A 59 55.39 -17.80 -41.20
C PHE A 59 56.19 -17.28 -40.00
N PRO A 60 57.52 -17.47 -39.95
CA PRO A 60 58.36 -17.00 -38.86
C PRO A 60 58.18 -15.51 -38.52
N GLU A 61 57.83 -14.71 -39.53
CA GLU A 61 57.74 -13.24 -39.46
C GLU A 61 56.31 -12.72 -39.26
N SER A 62 55.26 -13.56 -39.36
CA SER A 62 53.87 -13.06 -39.35
C SER A 62 52.84 -13.93 -38.62
N LEU A 63 53.06 -15.24 -38.46
CA LEU A 63 52.08 -16.11 -37.80
C LEU A 63 52.74 -17.42 -37.37
N THR A 64 52.64 -17.83 -36.11
CA THR A 64 52.86 -19.24 -35.74
C THR A 64 51.63 -19.76 -35.01
N GLN A 65 51.08 -20.88 -35.47
CA GLN A 65 49.89 -21.49 -34.91
C GLN A 65 50.12 -22.95 -34.60
N THR A 66 49.65 -23.40 -33.46
CA THR A 66 49.68 -24.81 -33.13
C THR A 66 48.47 -25.49 -33.74
N VAL A 67 48.70 -26.38 -34.71
CA VAL A 67 47.70 -27.31 -35.20
C VAL A 67 47.82 -28.60 -34.41
N THR A 68 46.71 -29.07 -33.85
CA THR A 68 46.61 -30.33 -33.12
C THR A 68 45.81 -31.31 -33.96
N ILE A 69 46.46 -32.39 -34.36
CA ILE A 69 45.84 -33.53 -35.03
C ILE A 69 45.56 -34.59 -33.97
N VAL A 70 44.35 -35.11 -33.93
CA VAL A 70 43.93 -36.19 -33.04
C VAL A 70 43.22 -37.25 -33.87
N ASP A 71 43.75 -38.46 -33.90
CA ASP A 71 43.12 -39.63 -34.50
C ASP A 71 42.50 -40.45 -33.37
N ILE A 72 41.17 -40.59 -33.39
CA ILE A 72 40.39 -41.35 -32.42
C ILE A 72 39.57 -42.38 -33.19
N ASP A 73 39.80 -43.67 -32.91
CA ASP A 73 39.05 -44.78 -33.52
C ASP A 73 39.04 -44.76 -35.07
N GLY A 74 40.12 -44.27 -35.70
CA GLY A 74 40.24 -44.18 -37.16
C GLY A 74 39.58 -42.96 -37.78
N VAL A 75 39.10 -42.02 -36.97
CA VAL A 75 38.58 -40.72 -37.39
C VAL A 75 39.61 -39.65 -37.04
N LEU A 76 40.14 -38.98 -38.07
CA LEU A 76 41.08 -37.87 -37.86
C LEU A 76 40.34 -36.57 -37.58
N GLN A 77 40.57 -36.00 -36.41
CA GLN A 77 40.15 -34.65 -36.05
C GLN A 77 41.36 -33.72 -36.09
N ILE A 78 41.22 -32.60 -36.76
CA ILE A 78 42.26 -31.58 -36.90
C ILE A 78 41.72 -30.32 -36.25
N HIS A 79 42.21 -30.09 -35.04
CA HIS A 79 41.95 -28.91 -34.24
C HIS A 79 43.02 -27.88 -34.56
N ASP A 80 42.67 -26.90 -35.37
CA ASP A 80 43.49 -25.73 -35.62
C ASP A 80 42.78 -24.48 -35.07
N ALA A 81 43.41 -23.32 -35.15
CA ALA A 81 42.81 -22.09 -34.67
C ALA A 81 41.55 -21.68 -35.46
N PHE A 82 41.16 -22.38 -36.52
CA PHE A 82 40.31 -21.84 -37.57
C PHE A 82 39.20 -22.78 -38.06
N PHE A 83 39.54 -23.91 -38.67
CA PHE A 83 38.66 -24.79 -39.43
C PHE A 83 38.11 -25.98 -38.67
N ASN A 84 38.71 -26.41 -37.54
CA ASN A 84 38.27 -27.54 -36.71
C ASN A 84 37.61 -28.67 -37.54
N SER A 85 38.43 -29.37 -38.32
CA SER A 85 37.97 -30.30 -39.36
C SER A 85 38.00 -31.75 -38.89
N SER A 86 36.92 -32.49 -39.14
CA SER A 86 36.88 -33.95 -38.94
C SER A 86 36.91 -34.63 -40.30
N TYR A 87 37.81 -35.60 -40.45
CA TYR A 87 37.92 -36.46 -41.60
C TYR A 87 37.46 -37.87 -41.20
N PRO A 88 36.64 -38.54 -42.02
CA PRO A 88 36.13 -39.88 -41.74
C PRO A 88 37.20 -40.98 -41.91
N SER A 89 38.46 -40.60 -42.12
CA SER A 89 39.59 -41.50 -42.34
C SER A 89 40.70 -41.18 -41.34
N GLY A 90 41.53 -42.17 -41.01
CA GLY A 90 42.63 -42.01 -40.05
C GLY A 90 43.78 -41.18 -40.62
N LEU A 91 44.74 -40.78 -39.77
CA LEU A 91 45.84 -39.88 -40.19
C LEU A 91 46.59 -40.40 -41.42
N TYR A 92 46.90 -41.70 -41.44
CA TYR A 92 47.71 -42.29 -42.50
C TYR A 92 47.00 -42.30 -43.86
N ASP A 93 45.69 -42.50 -43.87
CA ASP A 93 44.90 -42.48 -45.10
C ASP A 93 44.78 -41.06 -45.64
N VAL A 94 44.58 -40.08 -44.75
CA VAL A 94 44.59 -38.65 -45.09
C VAL A 94 45.94 -38.23 -45.68
N LEU A 95 47.05 -38.63 -45.07
CA LEU A 95 48.39 -38.34 -45.59
C LEU A 95 48.67 -39.04 -46.93
N ALA A 96 48.14 -40.25 -47.13
CA ALA A 96 48.28 -40.98 -48.39
C ALA A 96 47.53 -40.29 -49.54
N SER A 97 46.27 -39.86 -49.31
CA SER A 97 45.50 -39.09 -50.30
C SER A 97 46.19 -37.76 -50.63
N LEU A 98 46.64 -37.02 -49.62
CA LEU A 98 47.35 -35.75 -49.83
C LEU A 98 48.64 -35.95 -50.64
N ARG A 99 49.37 -37.04 -50.39
CA ARG A 99 50.58 -37.41 -51.14
C ARG A 99 50.31 -37.73 -52.61
N ASN A 100 49.13 -38.28 -52.92
CA ASN A 100 48.71 -38.55 -54.29
C ASN A 100 48.17 -37.29 -55.00
N GLY A 101 48.20 -36.12 -54.34
CA GLY A 101 47.62 -34.88 -54.85
C GLY A 101 46.09 -34.87 -54.81
N GLU A 102 45.48 -35.82 -54.11
CA GLU A 102 44.03 -35.96 -54.00
C GLU A 102 43.51 -35.17 -52.81
N ALA A 103 42.42 -34.42 -53.02
CA ALA A 103 41.70 -33.78 -51.94
C ALA A 103 40.96 -34.85 -51.11
N VAL A 104 41.08 -34.79 -49.78
CA VAL A 104 40.35 -35.72 -48.90
C VAL A 104 38.86 -35.38 -48.91
N THR A 105 38.04 -36.31 -49.40
CA THR A 105 36.58 -36.16 -49.52
C THR A 105 35.86 -36.56 -48.22
N GLY A 106 34.59 -36.16 -48.06
CA GLY A 106 33.76 -36.54 -46.91
C GLY A 106 34.07 -35.81 -45.59
N LYS A 107 34.91 -34.76 -45.63
CA LYS A 107 35.25 -33.94 -44.46
C LYS A 107 34.04 -33.20 -43.89
N ARG A 108 33.95 -33.12 -42.55
CA ARG A 108 32.97 -32.31 -41.81
C ARG A 108 33.70 -31.19 -41.09
N ALA A 109 33.54 -29.96 -41.55
CA ALA A 109 34.03 -28.78 -40.86
C ALA A 109 33.03 -28.37 -39.77
N VAL A 110 33.49 -28.28 -38.52
CA VAL A 110 32.69 -27.69 -37.44
C VAL A 110 32.96 -26.19 -37.46
N ARG A 111 32.06 -25.44 -38.11
CA ARG A 111 32.17 -23.99 -38.19
C ARG A 111 31.72 -23.38 -36.87
N GLU A 112 32.66 -22.80 -36.14
CA GLU A 112 32.38 -22.09 -34.91
C GLU A 112 32.37 -20.59 -35.16
N ARG A 113 31.52 -19.88 -34.41
CA ARG A 113 31.58 -18.42 -34.35
C ARG A 113 32.77 -18.03 -33.48
N LYS A 114 33.60 -17.12 -34.00
CA LYS A 114 34.80 -16.64 -33.30
C LYS A 114 34.79 -15.13 -33.23
N ILE A 115 35.47 -14.61 -32.21
CA ILE A 115 35.66 -13.17 -32.03
C ILE A 115 37.03 -12.82 -32.61
N TYR A 116 37.04 -12.08 -33.72
CA TYR A 116 38.24 -11.45 -34.23
C TYR A 116 38.51 -10.16 -33.48
N MET A 117 39.76 -9.98 -33.03
CA MET A 117 40.23 -8.74 -32.43
C MET A 117 41.09 -8.02 -33.46
N MET A 118 40.62 -6.87 -33.92
CA MET A 118 41.27 -6.04 -34.92
C MET A 118 41.93 -4.86 -34.23
N ASP A 119 43.22 -4.64 -34.52
CA ASP A 119 43.93 -3.40 -34.18
C ASP A 119 43.84 -2.44 -35.38
N PRO A 120 43.06 -1.35 -35.31
CA PRO A 120 42.90 -0.43 -36.44
C PRO A 120 44.21 0.21 -36.89
N ALA A 121 45.23 0.27 -36.02
CA ALA A 121 46.52 0.86 -36.35
C ALA A 121 47.44 -0.09 -37.12
N ARG A 122 47.16 -1.40 -37.12
CA ARG A 122 48.02 -2.44 -37.72
C ARG A 122 47.36 -3.18 -38.88
N GLU A 123 46.04 -3.18 -38.94
CA GLU A 123 45.30 -4.00 -39.89
C GLU A 123 45.13 -3.30 -41.25
N PRO A 124 45.32 -4.02 -42.38
CA PRO A 124 45.12 -3.44 -43.69
C PRO A 124 43.69 -2.93 -43.88
N SER A 125 43.52 -1.79 -44.56
CA SER A 125 42.19 -1.19 -44.79
C SER A 125 41.21 -2.12 -45.51
N ARG A 126 41.71 -3.07 -46.31
CA ARG A 126 40.90 -4.10 -46.97
C ARG A 126 40.30 -5.09 -45.95
N THR A 127 41.07 -5.51 -44.96
CA THR A 127 40.64 -6.42 -43.90
C THR A 127 39.60 -5.76 -43.00
N ALA A 128 39.84 -4.50 -42.61
CA ALA A 128 38.89 -3.73 -41.80
C ALA A 128 37.54 -3.55 -42.52
N ARG A 129 37.55 -3.22 -43.81
CA ARG A 129 36.32 -3.08 -44.61
C ARG A 129 35.58 -4.42 -44.74
N TRP A 130 36.30 -5.50 -45.02
CA TRP A 130 35.68 -6.82 -45.14
C TRP A 130 34.99 -7.23 -43.83
N LEU A 131 35.64 -7.01 -42.68
CA LEU A 131 35.06 -7.31 -41.36
C LEU A 131 33.78 -6.51 -41.09
N GLN A 132 33.73 -5.23 -41.46
CA GLN A 132 32.51 -4.42 -41.30
C GLN A 132 31.36 -4.90 -42.17
N GLU A 133 31.65 -5.43 -43.37
CA GLU A 133 30.65 -5.89 -44.32
C GLU A 133 30.16 -7.33 -44.05
N HIS A 134 31.02 -8.19 -43.48
CA HIS A 134 30.78 -9.65 -43.42
C HIS A 134 30.72 -10.23 -41.99
N ALA A 135 31.07 -9.45 -40.96
CA ALA A 135 30.87 -9.91 -39.59
C ALA A 135 29.37 -9.97 -39.24
N ASP A 136 29.00 -10.94 -38.39
CA ASP A 136 27.63 -11.05 -37.88
C ASP A 136 27.27 -9.80 -37.07
N ARG A 137 28.24 -9.27 -36.31
CA ARG A 137 28.16 -8.00 -35.58
C ARG A 137 29.52 -7.51 -35.09
N GLU A 138 29.63 -6.21 -34.90
CA GLU A 138 30.67 -5.60 -34.08
C GLU A 138 30.29 -5.67 -32.59
N LEU A 139 31.25 -6.00 -31.74
CA LEU A 139 31.14 -6.08 -30.28
C LEU A 139 31.85 -4.89 -29.65
N GLU A 140 31.51 -4.60 -28.39
CA GLU A 140 32.17 -3.55 -27.60
C GLU A 140 33.69 -3.66 -27.65
N PRO A 141 34.41 -2.60 -28.08
CA PRO A 141 35.86 -2.56 -28.13
C PRO A 141 36.49 -2.85 -26.76
N VAL A 142 37.68 -3.46 -26.76
CA VAL A 142 38.46 -3.72 -25.54
C VAL A 142 39.87 -3.21 -25.76
N ASP A 143 40.34 -2.32 -24.89
CA ASP A 143 41.70 -1.75 -24.93
C ASP A 143 42.06 -1.10 -26.28
N GLY A 144 41.09 -0.44 -26.91
CA GLY A 144 41.26 0.20 -28.23
C GLY A 144 41.22 -0.77 -29.42
N LEU A 145 41.02 -2.07 -29.18
CA LEU A 145 40.86 -3.09 -30.21
C LEU A 145 39.38 -3.27 -30.56
N GLN A 146 39.06 -3.18 -31.84
CA GLN A 146 37.73 -3.49 -32.34
C GLN A 146 37.50 -4.99 -32.33
N ARG A 147 36.26 -5.40 -32.10
CA ARG A 147 35.90 -6.81 -31.94
C ARG A 147 34.77 -7.16 -32.88
N PHE A 148 34.96 -8.19 -33.70
CA PHE A 148 33.97 -8.65 -34.65
C PHE A 148 33.62 -10.10 -34.34
N GLU A 149 32.33 -10.41 -34.19
CA GLU A 149 31.86 -11.78 -34.17
C GLU A 149 31.57 -12.21 -35.61
N LEU A 150 32.19 -13.30 -36.04
CA LEU A 150 31.94 -13.85 -37.38
C LEU A 150 32.00 -15.37 -37.38
N LEU A 151 31.32 -15.96 -38.36
CA LEU A 151 31.50 -17.35 -38.71
C LEU A 151 32.91 -17.54 -39.26
N TRP A 152 33.72 -18.37 -38.60
CA TRP A 152 35.09 -18.57 -39.05
C TRP A 152 35.16 -19.58 -40.20
N ASP A 153 35.11 -19.08 -41.42
CA ASP A 153 35.23 -19.88 -42.65
C ASP A 153 36.44 -19.49 -43.50
N LEU A 154 36.53 -20.06 -44.71
CA LEU A 154 37.63 -19.82 -45.62
C LEU A 154 37.71 -18.36 -46.06
N GLU A 155 36.57 -17.73 -46.30
CA GLU A 155 36.53 -16.34 -46.75
C GLU A 155 37.03 -15.42 -45.64
N ALA A 156 36.55 -15.63 -44.42
CA ALA A 156 37.05 -14.96 -43.21
C ALA A 156 38.56 -15.13 -43.02
N PHE A 157 39.06 -16.34 -43.26
CA PHE A 157 40.48 -16.63 -43.12
C PHE A 157 41.34 -15.87 -44.14
N VAL A 158 40.93 -15.86 -45.41
CA VAL A 158 41.66 -15.14 -46.47
C VAL A 158 41.59 -13.63 -46.27
N ALA A 159 40.43 -13.11 -45.86
CA ALA A 159 40.23 -11.67 -45.65
C ALA A 159 41.02 -11.13 -44.44
N THR A 160 41.11 -11.90 -43.36
CA THR A 160 41.87 -11.53 -42.16
C THR A 160 43.37 -11.81 -42.29
N ARG A 161 43.79 -12.64 -43.26
CA ARG A 161 45.19 -13.00 -43.49
C ARG A 161 45.55 -12.94 -44.98
N PRO A 162 45.68 -11.74 -45.57
CA PRO A 162 45.92 -11.59 -47.01
C PRO A 162 47.24 -12.21 -47.49
N ALA A 163 48.23 -12.42 -46.60
CA ALA A 163 49.51 -13.07 -46.93
C ALA A 163 49.36 -14.57 -47.30
N ILE A 164 48.20 -15.15 -47.04
CA ILE A 164 47.93 -16.57 -47.26
C ILE A 164 47.49 -16.85 -48.71
N GLU A 165 46.77 -15.92 -49.34
CA GLU A 165 46.28 -16.07 -50.71
C GLU A 165 47.43 -16.29 -51.73
N PRO A 166 48.57 -15.57 -51.68
CA PRO A 166 49.72 -15.85 -52.54
C PRO A 166 50.29 -17.27 -52.38
N VAL A 167 50.22 -17.85 -51.18
CA VAL A 167 50.72 -19.21 -50.91
C VAL A 167 49.84 -20.25 -51.59
N PHE A 168 48.52 -20.10 -51.55
CA PHE A 168 47.62 -21.01 -52.26
C PHE A 168 47.78 -20.92 -53.76
N ARG A 169 48.01 -19.71 -54.29
CA ARG A 169 48.28 -19.53 -55.73
C ARG A 169 49.61 -20.17 -56.14
N ASP A 170 50.67 -20.08 -55.33
CA ASP A 170 51.95 -20.75 -55.59
C ASP A 170 51.82 -22.28 -55.55
N LEU A 171 51.05 -22.82 -54.60
CA LEU A 171 50.77 -24.27 -54.56
C LEU A 171 49.95 -24.74 -55.77
N ALA A 172 48.93 -23.96 -56.15
CA ALA A 172 48.13 -24.24 -57.34
C ALA A 172 48.99 -24.23 -58.61
N ALA A 173 49.91 -23.28 -58.74
CA ALA A 173 50.85 -23.20 -59.87
C ALA A 173 51.79 -24.42 -59.94
N ARG A 174 52.00 -25.13 -58.83
CA ARG A 174 52.80 -26.36 -58.74
C ARG A 174 51.97 -27.64 -58.95
N GLY A 175 50.69 -27.52 -59.30
CA GLY A 175 49.80 -28.65 -59.57
C GLY A 175 49.09 -29.22 -58.34
N TYR A 176 49.18 -28.56 -57.18
CA TYR A 176 48.46 -28.97 -55.98
C TYR A 176 47.06 -28.35 -55.91
N PRO A 177 46.14 -28.92 -55.13
CA PRO A 177 44.86 -28.28 -54.83
C PRO A 177 45.09 -26.89 -54.21
N ALA A 178 44.37 -25.89 -54.73
CA ALA A 178 44.31 -24.54 -54.16
C ALA A 178 43.44 -24.51 -52.87
N ASP A 179 43.69 -25.44 -51.95
CA ASP A 179 42.94 -25.62 -50.71
C ASP A 179 43.85 -25.29 -49.50
N PRO A 180 43.49 -24.32 -48.66
CA PRO A 180 44.17 -24.03 -47.39
C PRO A 180 44.46 -25.22 -46.52
N GLN A 181 43.52 -26.16 -46.49
CA GLN A 181 43.61 -27.34 -45.65
C GLN A 181 44.64 -28.32 -46.22
N PHE A 182 44.84 -28.30 -47.54
CA PHE A 182 45.96 -28.97 -48.20
C PHE A 182 47.29 -28.35 -47.76
N SER A 183 47.43 -27.02 -47.77
CA SER A 183 48.66 -26.34 -47.32
C SER A 183 48.98 -26.58 -45.85
N MET A 184 47.95 -26.68 -45.01
CA MET A 184 48.13 -26.94 -43.58
C MET A 184 48.66 -28.34 -43.33
N LEU A 185 48.21 -29.35 -44.07
CA LEU A 185 48.50 -30.77 -43.80
C LEU A 185 49.59 -31.37 -44.69
N HIS A 186 49.85 -30.76 -45.85
CA HIS A 186 50.88 -31.20 -46.76
C HIS A 186 52.23 -30.57 -46.37
N PRO A 187 53.22 -31.35 -45.91
CA PRO A 187 54.52 -30.79 -45.57
C PRO A 187 55.21 -30.30 -46.85
N VAL A 188 55.51 -29.00 -46.92
CA VAL A 188 56.28 -28.39 -48.04
C VAL A 188 57.77 -28.74 -47.93
N ALA A 189 58.23 -29.08 -46.74
CA ALA A 189 59.54 -29.65 -46.48
C ALA A 189 59.48 -30.57 -45.25
N VAL A 190 60.22 -31.67 -45.25
CA VAL A 190 60.35 -32.57 -44.08
C VAL A 190 61.77 -32.48 -43.55
N PHE A 191 61.94 -32.20 -42.27
CA PHE A 191 63.23 -32.29 -41.60
C PHE A 191 63.34 -33.65 -40.89
N ASP A 192 64.34 -34.44 -41.26
CA ASP A 192 64.52 -35.79 -40.72
C ASP A 192 65.41 -35.87 -39.48
N GLY A 193 65.81 -34.71 -38.94
CA GLY A 193 66.79 -34.59 -37.85
C GLY A 193 68.20 -34.26 -38.33
N THR A 194 68.50 -34.38 -39.63
CA THR A 194 69.83 -34.11 -40.20
C THR A 194 69.81 -33.18 -41.42
N LYS A 195 68.80 -33.29 -42.29
CA LYS A 195 68.66 -32.43 -43.47
C LYS A 195 67.20 -32.11 -43.78
N TRP A 196 67.00 -30.99 -44.46
CA TRP A 196 65.70 -30.56 -44.97
C TRP A 196 65.45 -31.14 -46.36
N HIS A 197 64.35 -31.86 -46.51
CA HIS A 197 63.94 -32.46 -47.78
C HIS A 197 62.81 -31.65 -48.40
N ARG A 198 63.10 -30.96 -49.50
CA ARG A 198 62.14 -30.10 -50.24
C ARG A 198 61.69 -30.69 -51.57
N ASN A 199 62.42 -31.68 -52.07
CA ASN A 199 62.11 -32.36 -53.31
C ASN A 199 61.27 -33.62 -52.99
N LEU A 200 60.15 -33.79 -53.69
CA LEU A 200 59.21 -34.91 -53.49
C LEU A 200 59.88 -36.28 -53.62
N ALA A 201 60.83 -36.40 -54.54
CA ALA A 201 61.58 -37.63 -54.79
C ALA A 201 62.54 -37.99 -53.63
N ASP A 202 62.98 -36.99 -52.88
CA ASP A 202 64.02 -37.13 -51.84
C ASP A 202 63.43 -37.10 -50.42
N MET A 203 62.13 -36.79 -50.28
CA MET A 203 61.46 -36.85 -48.99
C MET A 203 61.56 -38.26 -48.41
N PRO A 204 62.03 -38.41 -47.15
CA PRO A 204 62.22 -39.71 -46.54
C PRO A 204 60.86 -40.40 -46.47
N LEU A 205 60.72 -41.45 -47.26
CA LEU A 205 59.60 -42.38 -47.18
C LEU A 205 59.53 -42.84 -45.72
N LEU A 206 58.47 -42.48 -45.00
CA LEU A 206 58.16 -43.08 -43.70
C LEU A 206 58.01 -44.59 -43.93
N ARG A 207 59.11 -45.32 -43.70
CA ARG A 207 59.37 -46.77 -43.86
C ARG A 207 59.87 -47.34 -45.19
N GLY A 208 60.55 -46.59 -46.08
CA GLY A 208 61.48 -47.20 -47.05
C GLY A 208 61.04 -48.47 -47.80
N CYS A 209 59.81 -48.55 -48.30
CA CYS A 209 59.33 -49.72 -49.05
C CYS A 209 59.43 -49.47 -50.56
N ASN A 210 60.35 -50.18 -51.22
CA ASN A 210 60.37 -50.34 -52.67
C ASN A 210 59.33 -51.40 -53.06
N LEU A 211 58.31 -51.03 -53.84
CA LEU A 211 57.09 -51.83 -54.09
C LEU A 211 57.17 -52.78 -55.30
N GLU A 212 58.32 -52.90 -55.97
CA GLU A 212 58.42 -53.66 -57.24
C GLU A 212 58.95 -55.10 -57.11
N SER A 213 59.12 -55.67 -55.90
CA SER A 213 59.55 -57.07 -55.76
C SER A 213 58.37 -58.03 -55.56
N PRO A 214 58.20 -59.10 -56.37
CA PRO A 214 57.14 -60.11 -56.21
C PRO A 214 57.18 -60.82 -54.84
N VAL A 215 58.38 -60.98 -54.26
CA VAL A 215 58.57 -61.57 -52.93
C VAL A 215 58.22 -60.58 -51.81
N ALA A 216 58.40 -59.28 -52.05
CA ALA A 216 57.90 -58.24 -51.16
C ALA A 216 56.37 -58.14 -51.22
N ALA A 217 55.76 -58.23 -52.41
CA ALA A 217 54.31 -58.28 -52.59
C ALA A 217 53.68 -59.48 -51.87
N LEU A 218 54.31 -60.66 -51.88
CA LEU A 218 53.82 -61.85 -51.17
C LEU A 218 53.97 -61.74 -49.64
N ARG A 219 55.08 -61.17 -49.16
CA ARG A 219 55.28 -60.91 -47.70
C ARG A 219 54.37 -59.81 -47.19
N VAL A 220 54.11 -58.78 -47.99
CA VAL A 220 53.12 -57.73 -47.70
C VAL A 220 51.72 -58.32 -47.73
N ALA A 221 51.36 -59.14 -48.72
CA ALA A 221 50.07 -59.82 -48.76
C ALA A 221 49.85 -60.75 -47.56
N SER A 222 50.86 -61.53 -47.15
CA SER A 222 50.77 -62.42 -45.98
C SER A 222 50.64 -61.64 -44.67
N ARG A 223 51.42 -60.57 -44.50
CA ARG A 223 51.30 -59.68 -43.33
C ARG A 223 49.97 -58.93 -43.33
N ASN A 224 49.50 -58.49 -44.49
CA ASN A 224 48.20 -57.85 -44.66
C ASN A 224 47.07 -58.80 -44.27
N LEU A 225 47.18 -60.10 -44.60
CA LEU A 225 46.20 -61.12 -44.25
C LEU A 225 46.19 -61.41 -42.73
N GLU A 226 47.36 -61.42 -42.09
CA GLU A 226 47.47 -61.52 -40.62
C GLU A 226 46.92 -60.28 -39.92
N THR A 227 47.23 -59.07 -40.42
CA THR A 227 46.67 -57.82 -39.87
C THR A 227 45.16 -57.73 -40.10
N GLU A 228 44.65 -58.20 -41.24
CA GLU A 228 43.20 -58.24 -41.50
C GLU A 228 42.50 -59.29 -40.61
N ARG A 229 43.13 -60.43 -40.31
CA ARG A 229 42.60 -61.37 -39.31
C ARG A 229 42.58 -60.77 -37.90
N ALA A 230 43.64 -60.07 -37.49
CA ALA A 230 43.68 -59.37 -36.21
C ALA A 230 42.63 -58.25 -36.14
N ARG A 231 42.47 -57.50 -37.24
CA ARG A 231 41.45 -56.46 -37.40
C ARG A 231 40.04 -57.05 -37.34
N LEU A 232 39.79 -58.21 -37.95
CA LEU A 232 38.52 -58.93 -37.87
C LEU A 232 38.19 -59.39 -36.44
N THR A 233 39.18 -59.85 -35.68
CA THR A 233 38.95 -60.19 -34.26
C THR A 233 38.67 -58.96 -33.41
N GLU A 234 39.36 -57.85 -33.68
CA GLU A 234 39.13 -56.57 -33.01
C GLU A 234 37.74 -56.01 -33.34
N THR A 235 37.32 -56.02 -34.61
CA THR A 235 35.98 -55.58 -35.01
C THR A 235 34.88 -56.47 -34.45
N THR A 236 35.11 -57.78 -34.34
CA THR A 236 34.13 -58.67 -33.70
C THR A 236 34.02 -58.39 -32.19
N ALA A 237 35.13 -58.07 -31.53
CA ALA A 237 35.14 -57.66 -30.13
C ALA A 237 34.46 -56.29 -29.92
N THR A 238 34.62 -55.33 -30.83
CA THR A 238 33.91 -54.04 -30.75
C THR A 238 32.43 -54.19 -31.04
N ILE A 239 32.02 -55.03 -32.00
CA ILE A 239 30.60 -55.31 -32.28
C ILE A 239 29.93 -55.90 -31.03
N THR A 240 30.52 -56.93 -30.42
CA THR A 240 29.95 -57.55 -29.20
C THR A 240 29.88 -56.57 -28.03
N ARG A 241 30.86 -55.68 -27.87
CA ARG A 241 30.81 -54.59 -26.88
C ARG A 241 29.69 -53.59 -27.17
N LEU A 242 29.57 -53.13 -28.42
CA LEU A 242 28.53 -52.18 -28.83
C LEU A 242 27.12 -52.76 -28.70
N GLU A 243 26.95 -54.06 -28.96
CA GLU A 243 25.68 -54.76 -28.73
C GLU A 243 25.33 -54.81 -27.24
N ALA A 244 26.30 -55.05 -26.36
CA ALA A 244 26.12 -54.99 -24.91
C ALA A 244 25.76 -53.57 -24.44
N ASP A 245 26.48 -52.55 -24.92
CA ASP A 245 26.22 -51.14 -24.62
C ASP A 245 24.83 -50.71 -25.11
N LEU A 246 24.38 -51.21 -26.27
CA LEU A 246 23.05 -50.94 -26.82
C LEU A 246 21.94 -51.57 -25.98
N VAL A 247 22.13 -52.80 -25.51
CA VAL A 247 21.19 -53.45 -24.59
C VAL A 247 21.14 -52.68 -23.28
N GLU A 248 22.28 -52.29 -22.72
CA GLU A 248 22.34 -51.49 -21.49
C GLU A 248 21.63 -50.14 -21.67
N ALA A 249 21.95 -49.38 -22.71
CA ALA A 249 21.31 -48.11 -23.01
C ALA A 249 19.78 -48.25 -23.17
N LYS A 250 19.30 -49.32 -23.81
CA LYS A 250 17.86 -49.60 -23.94
C LYS A 250 17.21 -49.88 -22.58
N THR A 251 17.88 -50.62 -21.70
CA THR A 251 17.37 -50.86 -20.34
C THR A 251 17.32 -49.57 -19.53
N GLN A 252 18.37 -48.76 -19.56
CA GLN A 252 18.44 -47.46 -18.89
C GLN A 252 17.36 -46.49 -19.41
N PHE A 253 17.17 -46.42 -20.73
CA PHE A 253 16.11 -45.62 -21.33
C PHE A 253 14.71 -46.08 -20.88
N SER A 254 14.45 -47.39 -20.83
CA SER A 254 13.18 -47.93 -20.35
C SER A 254 12.93 -47.63 -18.86
N ALA A 255 13.99 -47.58 -18.04
CA ALA A 255 13.90 -47.25 -16.63
C ALA A 255 13.66 -45.75 -16.44
N ALA A 256 14.37 -44.90 -17.18
CA ALA A 256 14.18 -43.46 -17.18
C ALA A 256 12.76 -43.07 -17.64
N SER A 257 12.25 -43.71 -18.70
CA SER A 257 10.89 -43.49 -19.20
C SER A 257 9.84 -43.84 -18.14
N ARG A 258 10.01 -44.95 -17.43
CA ARG A 258 9.13 -45.33 -16.31
C ARG A 258 9.17 -44.33 -15.15
N ARG A 259 10.36 -43.84 -14.78
CA ARG A 259 10.50 -42.79 -13.75
C ARG A 259 9.80 -41.50 -14.15
N PHE A 260 10.00 -41.05 -15.39
CA PHE A 260 9.35 -39.84 -15.90
C PHE A 260 7.82 -39.99 -15.92
N SER A 261 7.29 -41.14 -16.32
CA SER A 261 5.86 -41.42 -16.24
C SER A 261 5.33 -41.38 -14.80
N ALA A 262 6.07 -41.95 -13.85
CA ALA A 262 5.69 -41.92 -12.43
C ALA A 262 5.73 -40.49 -11.86
N GLU A 263 6.77 -39.71 -12.16
CA GLU A 263 6.87 -38.30 -11.75
C GLU A 263 5.73 -37.46 -12.34
N ARG A 264 5.42 -37.65 -13.62
CA ARG A 264 4.29 -36.99 -14.28
C ARG A 264 2.96 -37.32 -13.60
N GLU A 265 2.73 -38.57 -13.23
CA GLU A 265 1.53 -39.00 -12.51
C GLU A 265 1.44 -38.33 -11.13
N THR A 266 2.53 -38.33 -10.36
CA THR A 266 2.55 -37.65 -9.05
C THR A 266 2.30 -36.15 -9.17
N TRP A 267 2.85 -35.50 -10.19
CA TRP A 267 2.62 -34.08 -10.45
C TRP A 267 1.16 -33.80 -10.82
N LEU A 268 0.54 -34.66 -11.65
CA LEU A 268 -0.88 -34.53 -11.99
C LEU A 268 -1.77 -34.69 -10.75
N GLN A 269 -1.45 -35.63 -9.86
CA GLN A 269 -2.16 -35.82 -8.59
C GLN A 269 -2.03 -34.60 -7.68
N GLN A 270 -0.82 -34.04 -7.54
CA GLN A 270 -0.59 -32.81 -6.78
C GLN A 270 -1.37 -31.62 -7.37
N LYS A 271 -1.36 -31.48 -8.70
CA LYS A 271 -2.14 -30.43 -9.39
C LYS A 271 -3.63 -30.58 -9.13
N ALA A 272 -4.17 -31.79 -9.20
CA ALA A 272 -5.58 -32.06 -8.90
C ALA A 272 -5.92 -31.75 -7.43
N ALA A 273 -5.06 -32.14 -6.49
CA ALA A 273 -5.22 -31.82 -5.07
C ALA A 273 -5.21 -30.31 -4.80
N LEU A 274 -4.30 -29.56 -5.44
CA LEU A 274 -4.26 -28.09 -5.34
C LEU A 274 -5.50 -27.44 -5.96
N GLN A 275 -6.00 -27.96 -7.09
CA GLN A 275 -7.24 -27.47 -7.69
C GLN A 275 -8.44 -27.71 -6.78
N ALA A 276 -8.55 -28.90 -6.18
CA ALA A 276 -9.60 -29.21 -5.21
C ALA A 276 -9.49 -28.35 -3.94
N GLY A 277 -8.28 -28.08 -3.45
CA GLY A 277 -8.05 -27.17 -2.34
C GLY A 277 -8.47 -25.73 -2.66
N ASN A 278 -8.15 -25.24 -3.86
CA ASN A 278 -8.55 -23.90 -4.30
C ASN A 278 -10.07 -23.77 -4.44
N THR A 279 -10.76 -24.77 -4.99
CA THR A 279 -12.23 -24.75 -5.08
C THR A 279 -12.87 -24.77 -3.69
N ALA A 280 -12.36 -25.57 -2.75
CA ALA A 280 -12.82 -25.59 -1.37
C ALA A 280 -12.62 -24.24 -0.66
N LEU A 281 -11.44 -23.61 -0.80
CA LEU A 281 -11.16 -22.29 -0.23
C LEU A 281 -12.08 -21.20 -0.81
N LYS A 282 -12.34 -21.23 -2.12
CA LYS A 282 -13.31 -20.32 -2.76
C LYS A 282 -14.73 -20.51 -2.21
N GLY A 283 -15.14 -21.76 -1.98
CA GLY A 283 -16.41 -22.08 -1.33
C GLY A 283 -16.50 -21.50 0.08
N ASN A 284 -15.48 -21.71 0.91
CA ASN A 284 -15.42 -21.17 2.27
C ASN A 284 -15.44 -19.63 2.29
N LEU A 285 -14.76 -18.99 1.32
CA LEU A 285 -14.75 -17.54 1.20
C LEU A 285 -16.16 -17.00 0.85
N ALA A 286 -16.85 -17.63 -0.09
CA ALA A 286 -18.22 -17.29 -0.45
C ALA A 286 -19.17 -17.47 0.74
N GLU A 287 -19.02 -18.55 1.52
CA GLU A 287 -19.80 -18.77 2.73
C GLU A 287 -19.54 -17.69 3.80
N MET A 288 -18.27 -17.34 4.04
CA MET A 288 -17.91 -16.26 4.98
C MET A 288 -18.44 -14.91 4.53
N GLN A 289 -18.42 -14.60 3.23
CA GLN A 289 -19.03 -13.40 2.68
C GLN A 289 -20.55 -13.37 2.89
N ALA A 290 -21.24 -14.48 2.68
CA ALA A 290 -22.68 -14.59 2.93
C ALA A 290 -23.01 -14.40 4.41
N ARG A 291 -22.24 -15.01 5.32
CA ARG A 291 -22.38 -14.82 6.77
C ARG A 291 -22.13 -13.36 7.18
N LEU A 292 -21.12 -12.71 6.61
CA LEU A 292 -20.82 -11.30 6.88
C LEU A 292 -21.96 -10.39 6.40
N SER A 293 -22.49 -10.62 5.19
CA SER A 293 -23.66 -9.89 4.67
C SER A 293 -24.85 -10.02 5.62
N SER A 294 -25.18 -11.24 6.03
CA SER A 294 -26.28 -11.49 6.98
C SER A 294 -26.05 -10.79 8.33
N ALA A 295 -24.81 -10.77 8.84
CA ALA A 295 -24.49 -10.06 10.08
C ALA A 295 -24.63 -8.53 9.95
N VAL A 296 -24.28 -7.96 8.79
CA VAL A 296 -24.48 -6.54 8.50
C VAL A 296 -25.97 -6.19 8.44
N ASP A 297 -26.78 -7.02 7.78
CA ASP A 297 -28.23 -6.84 7.70
C ASP A 297 -28.89 -6.89 9.09
N LEU A 298 -28.50 -7.87 9.93
CA LEU A 298 -28.96 -7.97 11.31
C LEU A 298 -28.55 -6.77 12.16
N ARG A 299 -27.35 -6.22 11.94
CA ARG A 299 -26.89 -5.01 12.62
C ARG A 299 -27.75 -3.81 12.20
N ALA A 300 -27.99 -3.63 10.90
CA ALA A 300 -28.85 -2.56 10.40
C ALA A 300 -30.28 -2.66 10.97
N GLN A 301 -30.83 -3.88 11.07
CA GLN A 301 -32.12 -4.11 11.71
C GLN A 301 -32.12 -3.73 13.19
N ARG A 302 -31.08 -4.10 13.94
CA ARG A 302 -30.94 -3.71 15.36
C ARG A 302 -30.79 -2.20 15.52
N ASP A 303 -30.00 -1.54 14.69
CA ASP A 303 -29.82 -0.09 14.74
C ASP A 303 -31.15 0.65 14.47
N SER A 304 -31.96 0.14 13.55
CA SER A 304 -33.33 0.63 13.31
C SER A 304 -34.24 0.43 14.53
N GLN A 305 -34.20 -0.73 15.19
CA GLN A 305 -34.98 -0.98 16.42
C GLN A 305 -34.54 -0.06 17.57
N VAL A 306 -33.24 0.17 17.74
CA VAL A 306 -32.71 1.09 18.75
C VAL A 306 -33.16 2.51 18.48
N ALA A 307 -33.15 2.95 17.22
CA ALA A 307 -33.66 4.27 16.84
C ALA A 307 -35.15 4.42 17.15
N GLN A 308 -35.96 3.40 16.86
CA GLN A 308 -37.39 3.39 17.17
C GLN A 308 -37.64 3.47 18.69
N LEU A 309 -36.96 2.64 19.49
CA LEU A 309 -37.11 2.66 20.95
C LEU A 309 -36.69 4.00 21.55
N ARG A 310 -35.66 4.65 21.01
CA ARG A 310 -35.25 5.99 21.46
C ARG A 310 -36.33 7.03 21.18
N ALA A 311 -36.94 7.00 20.00
CA ALA A 311 -38.05 7.89 19.67
C ALA A 311 -39.25 7.67 20.60
N GLU A 312 -39.59 6.41 20.90
CA GLU A 312 -40.68 6.07 21.85
C GLU A 312 -40.38 6.56 23.27
N ILE A 313 -39.12 6.44 23.74
CA ILE A 313 -38.69 6.96 25.05
C ILE A 313 -38.78 8.49 25.09
N GLU A 314 -38.34 9.17 24.04
CA GLU A 314 -38.42 10.63 23.95
C GLU A 314 -39.88 11.12 23.94
N ASP A 315 -40.76 10.46 23.19
CA ASP A 315 -42.18 10.78 23.17
C ASP A 315 -42.84 10.53 24.53
N ALA A 316 -42.50 9.42 25.21
CA ALA A 316 -42.97 9.14 26.57
C ALA A 316 -42.47 10.19 27.57
N ALA A 317 -41.22 10.65 27.46
CA ALA A 317 -40.67 11.71 28.29
C ALA A 317 -41.43 13.03 28.08
N ARG A 318 -41.70 13.43 26.83
CA ARG A 318 -42.52 14.62 26.52
C ARG A 318 -43.92 14.50 27.09
N GLN A 319 -44.56 13.33 26.98
CA GLN A 319 -45.88 13.10 27.57
C GLN A 319 -45.86 13.19 29.10
N SER A 320 -44.81 12.68 29.75
CA SER A 320 -44.63 12.79 31.19
C SER A 320 -44.46 14.24 31.63
N GLU A 321 -43.66 15.03 30.90
CA GLU A 321 -43.45 16.45 31.18
C GLU A 321 -44.77 17.25 31.02
N LEU A 322 -45.54 16.97 29.96
CA LEU A 322 -46.86 17.57 29.77
C LEU A 322 -47.82 17.25 30.92
N LYS A 323 -47.83 15.99 31.39
CA LYS A 323 -48.64 15.58 32.55
C LYS A 323 -48.17 16.26 33.84
N GLN A 324 -46.86 16.38 34.06
CA GLN A 324 -46.32 17.06 35.23
C GLN A 324 -46.70 18.55 35.22
N ASN A 325 -46.53 19.24 34.10
CA ASN A 325 -46.94 20.63 33.96
C ASN A 325 -48.44 20.84 34.22
N ALA A 326 -49.28 19.90 33.78
CA ALA A 326 -50.72 19.93 34.06
C ALA A 326 -51.02 19.74 35.56
N LEU A 327 -50.31 18.83 36.23
CA LEU A 327 -50.43 18.63 37.68
C LEU A 327 -49.97 19.87 38.45
N ASP A 328 -48.83 20.45 38.11
CA ASP A 328 -48.30 21.65 38.75
C ASP A 328 -49.28 22.84 38.59
N ALA A 329 -49.92 22.96 37.41
CA ALA A 329 -50.95 23.97 37.17
C ALA A 329 -52.20 23.76 38.03
N LEU A 330 -52.66 22.51 38.19
CA LEU A 330 -53.78 22.17 39.06
C LEU A 330 -53.45 22.41 40.54
N GLU A 331 -52.25 22.05 40.98
CA GLU A 331 -51.77 22.37 42.34
C GLU A 331 -51.71 23.88 42.57
N GLY A 332 -51.24 24.65 41.58
CA GLY A 332 -51.24 26.11 41.60
C GLY A 332 -52.66 26.67 41.80
N GLN A 333 -53.62 26.21 41.00
CA GLN A 333 -55.03 26.59 41.14
C GLN A 333 -55.59 26.22 42.51
N GLN A 334 -55.26 25.03 43.03
CA GLN A 334 -55.71 24.61 44.36
C GLN A 334 -55.20 25.54 45.45
N ARG A 335 -53.91 25.94 45.40
CA ARG A 335 -53.34 26.92 46.34
C ARG A 335 -54.04 28.27 46.26
N GLU A 336 -54.38 28.74 45.06
CA GLU A 336 -55.14 29.98 44.88
C GLU A 336 -56.55 29.91 45.46
N TRP A 337 -57.24 28.78 45.23
CA TRP A 337 -58.55 28.51 45.82
C TRP A 337 -58.51 28.46 47.35
N ASP A 338 -57.51 27.80 47.92
CA ASP A 338 -57.33 27.76 49.38
C ASP A 338 -57.02 29.15 49.95
N ALA A 339 -56.19 29.95 49.28
CA ALA A 339 -55.93 31.33 49.67
C ALA A 339 -57.18 32.22 49.57
N ALA A 340 -58.01 32.04 48.53
CA ALA A 340 -59.28 32.74 48.40
C ALA A 340 -60.27 32.32 49.50
N LYS A 341 -60.36 31.02 49.80
CA LYS A 341 -61.17 30.47 50.89
C LYS A 341 -60.75 31.03 52.24
N HIS A 342 -59.45 31.13 52.52
CA HIS A 342 -58.95 31.74 53.75
C HIS A 342 -59.31 33.24 53.84
N ARG A 343 -59.18 33.99 52.75
CA ARG A 343 -59.60 35.40 52.68
C ARG A 343 -61.10 35.58 52.94
N LEU A 344 -61.94 34.77 52.30
CA LEU A 344 -63.38 34.78 52.55
C LEU A 344 -63.70 34.39 54.01
N ALA A 345 -62.99 33.42 54.59
CA ALA A 345 -63.18 33.03 55.98
C ALA A 345 -62.80 34.15 56.96
N THR A 346 -61.76 34.94 56.66
CA THR A 346 -61.42 36.14 57.44
C THR A 346 -62.48 37.22 57.29
N GLU A 347 -62.94 37.51 56.07
CA GLU A 347 -64.02 38.49 55.82
C GLU A 347 -65.32 38.11 56.55
N ILE A 348 -65.72 36.83 56.51
CA ILE A 348 -66.90 36.35 57.25
C ILE A 348 -66.71 36.55 58.76
N ARG A 349 -65.51 36.31 59.30
CA ARG A 349 -65.23 36.53 60.72
C ARG A 349 -65.34 38.00 61.09
N ASP A 350 -64.78 38.89 60.27
CA ASP A 350 -64.81 40.33 60.49
C ASP A 350 -66.25 40.87 60.38
N LEU A 351 -67.01 40.44 59.37
CA LEU A 351 -68.43 40.78 59.22
C LEU A 351 -69.26 40.28 60.41
N ARG A 352 -68.98 39.08 60.94
CA ARG A 352 -69.63 38.59 62.17
C ARG A 352 -69.30 39.46 63.37
N ALA A 353 -68.04 39.84 63.55
CA ALA A 353 -67.63 40.74 64.63
C ALA A 353 -68.30 42.12 64.52
N GLN A 354 -68.42 42.66 63.30
CA GLN A 354 -69.16 43.90 63.04
C GLN A 354 -70.65 43.76 63.35
N LEU A 355 -71.27 42.63 62.98
CA LEU A 355 -72.67 42.35 63.27
C LEU A 355 -72.92 42.22 64.78
N GLU A 356 -72.04 41.53 65.51
CA GLU A 356 -72.10 41.42 66.96
C GLU A 356 -71.93 42.80 67.63
N ALA A 357 -70.95 43.60 67.21
CA ALA A 357 -70.76 44.96 67.70
C ALA A 357 -72.01 45.83 67.45
N GLY A 358 -72.55 45.81 66.23
CA GLY A 358 -73.79 46.52 65.89
C GLY A 358 -75.00 46.01 66.67
N SER A 359 -75.08 44.72 66.98
CA SER A 359 -76.12 44.16 67.86
C SER A 359 -75.99 44.66 69.29
N HIS A 360 -74.76 44.75 69.83
CA HIS A 360 -74.51 45.32 71.17
C HIS A 360 -74.87 46.80 71.22
N GLU A 361 -74.48 47.57 70.20
CA GLU A 361 -74.87 48.99 70.07
C GLU A 361 -76.39 49.15 70.01
N ASN A 362 -77.09 48.32 69.23
CA ASN A 362 -78.55 48.36 69.13
C ASN A 362 -79.22 48.00 70.47
N GLU A 363 -78.67 47.03 71.21
CA GLU A 363 -79.16 46.69 72.54
C GLU A 363 -78.92 47.82 73.56
N GLN A 364 -77.75 48.48 73.51
CA GLN A 364 -77.49 49.69 74.30
C GLN A 364 -78.47 50.81 73.94
N LEU A 365 -78.76 51.02 72.66
CA LEU A 365 -79.75 52.00 72.22
C LEU A 365 -81.16 51.65 72.73
N ARG A 366 -81.55 50.37 72.74
CA ARG A 366 -82.81 49.91 73.34
C ARG A 366 -82.87 50.17 74.84
N GLN A 367 -81.80 49.87 75.57
CA GLN A 367 -81.70 50.16 77.00
C GLN A 367 -81.79 51.66 77.28
N ASN A 368 -81.07 52.48 76.50
CA ASN A 368 -81.15 53.94 76.58
C ASN A 368 -82.55 54.45 76.27
N ALA A 369 -83.22 53.89 75.25
CA ALA A 369 -84.61 54.22 74.93
C ALA A 369 -85.55 53.85 76.07
N ALA A 370 -85.36 52.71 76.74
CA ALA A 370 -86.14 52.32 77.91
C ALA A 370 -85.90 53.24 79.12
N VAL A 371 -84.65 53.68 79.35
CA VAL A 371 -84.31 54.68 80.39
C VAL A 371 -84.92 56.05 80.06
N LEU A 372 -84.93 56.45 78.80
CA LEU A 372 -85.59 57.68 78.37
C LEU A 372 -87.11 57.58 78.54
N ALA A 373 -87.71 56.43 78.22
CA ALA A 373 -89.13 56.17 78.42
C ALA A 373 -89.53 56.25 79.91
N SER A 374 -88.75 55.65 80.81
CA SER A 374 -89.02 55.75 82.26
C SER A 374 -88.78 57.16 82.81
N ARG A 375 -87.80 57.91 82.25
CA ARG A 375 -87.64 59.34 82.56
C ARG A 375 -88.81 60.18 82.07
N THR A 376 -89.39 59.89 80.90
CA THR A 376 -90.58 60.59 80.43
C THR A 376 -91.79 60.28 81.28
N GLU A 377 -91.98 59.03 81.71
CA GLU A 377 -93.04 58.66 82.66
C GLU A 377 -92.87 59.41 84.00
N SER A 378 -91.65 59.45 84.54
CA SER A 378 -91.36 60.22 85.76
C SER A 378 -91.54 61.74 85.57
N ALA A 379 -91.19 62.28 84.40
CA ALA A 379 -91.41 63.68 84.08
C ALA A 379 -92.90 64.00 83.94
N ASP A 380 -93.70 63.10 83.37
CA ASP A 380 -95.17 63.21 83.31
C ASP A 380 -95.78 63.13 84.71
N GLU A 381 -95.29 62.25 85.59
CA GLU A 381 -95.69 62.22 87.01
C GLU A 381 -95.34 63.53 87.74
N GLN A 382 -94.15 64.07 87.51
CA GLN A 382 -93.76 65.38 88.05
C GLN A 382 -94.61 66.51 87.47
N MET A 383 -94.99 66.45 86.20
CA MET A 383 -95.88 67.42 85.56
C MET A 383 -97.29 67.35 86.15
N ILE A 384 -97.81 66.15 86.44
CA ILE A 384 -99.07 65.94 87.16
C ILE A 384 -98.98 66.52 88.58
N ALA A 385 -97.89 66.28 89.31
CA ALA A 385 -97.68 66.86 90.63
C ALA A 385 -97.64 68.40 90.59
N ILE A 386 -96.87 68.98 89.66
CA ILE A 386 -96.81 70.45 89.45
C ILE A 386 -98.19 71.01 89.09
N SER A 387 -98.95 70.30 88.26
CA SER A 387 -100.34 70.63 87.89
C SER A 387 -101.29 70.64 89.09
N HIS A 388 -101.02 69.86 90.15
CA HIS A 388 -101.80 69.90 91.39
C HIS A 388 -101.39 71.03 92.36
N TYR A 389 -100.13 71.48 92.34
CA TYR A 389 -99.65 72.57 93.21
C TYR A 389 -99.83 73.98 92.64
N LEU A 390 -99.88 74.14 91.31
CA LEU A 390 -100.05 75.45 90.65
C LEU A 390 -101.43 76.10 90.86
N PRO A 391 -102.58 75.38 90.77
CA PRO A 391 -103.90 75.98 90.93
C PRO A 391 -104.14 76.65 92.30
N PRO A 392 -103.77 76.06 93.46
CA PRO A 392 -103.93 76.74 94.75
C PRO A 392 -103.08 78.01 94.91
N LEU A 393 -101.88 78.05 94.29
CA LEU A 393 -101.01 79.23 94.29
C LEU A 393 -101.57 80.35 93.40
N LEU A 394 -102.13 80.01 92.23
CA LEU A 394 -102.83 80.97 91.37
C LEU A 394 -104.11 81.52 92.03
N ASP A 395 -104.81 80.71 92.82
CA ASP A 395 -105.99 81.12 93.57
C ASP A 395 -105.62 82.06 94.74
N GLN A 396 -104.49 81.82 95.41
CA GLN A 396 -103.93 82.75 96.41
C GLN A 396 -103.51 84.10 95.81
N ILE A 397 -102.87 84.11 94.64
CA ILE A 397 -102.51 85.37 93.95
C ILE A 397 -103.77 86.13 93.51
N SER A 398 -104.82 85.41 93.10
CA SER A 398 -106.10 86.01 92.71
C SER A 398 -106.83 86.63 93.91
N ARG A 399 -106.80 86.00 95.09
CA ARG A 399 -107.32 86.58 96.34
C ARG A 399 -106.57 87.85 96.76
N LEU A 400 -105.24 87.84 96.68
CA LEU A 400 -104.42 89.02 97.01
C LEU A 400 -104.69 90.22 96.08
N ARG A 401 -105.05 89.97 94.81
CA ARG A 401 -105.48 91.05 93.88
C ARG A 401 -106.83 91.64 94.27
N CYS A 402 -107.81 90.81 94.69
CA CYS A 402 -109.10 91.28 95.16
C CYS A 402 -109.02 92.13 96.45
N GLU A 403 -108.11 91.80 97.38
CA GLU A 403 -107.86 92.58 98.59
C GLU A 403 -107.21 93.94 98.29
N ARG A 404 -106.30 94.01 97.30
CA ARG A 404 -105.67 95.27 96.85
C ARG A 404 -106.68 96.25 96.26
N ASP A 405 -107.68 95.75 95.55
CA ASP A 405 -108.72 96.58 94.91
C ASP A 405 -109.82 97.03 95.90
N ALA A 406 -109.92 96.39 97.08
CA ALA A 406 -110.73 96.87 98.21
C ALA A 406 -110.04 98.04 98.95
N ILE A 407 -108.72 97.94 99.20
CA ILE A 407 -107.92 98.98 99.85
C ILE A 407 -107.85 100.28 99.01
N SER A 408 -107.82 100.16 97.68
CA SER A 408 -107.85 101.33 96.79
C SER A 408 -109.20 102.08 96.83
N ARG A 409 -110.32 101.40 97.13
CA ARG A 409 -111.65 102.02 97.23
C ARG A 409 -111.86 102.75 98.57
N GLU A 410 -111.32 102.24 99.67
CA GLU A 410 -111.36 102.94 100.98
C GLU A 410 -110.50 104.22 101.00
N ARG A 411 -109.36 104.24 100.28
CA ARG A 411 -108.54 105.45 100.12
C ARG A 411 -109.23 106.58 99.36
N GLY A 412 -110.12 106.26 98.41
CA GLY A 412 -110.93 107.25 97.68
C GLY A 412 -112.00 107.92 98.55
N LEU A 413 -112.58 107.19 99.50
CA LEU A 413 -113.62 107.70 100.41
C LEU A 413 -113.05 108.60 101.52
N LEU A 414 -111.85 108.29 102.03
CA LEU A 414 -111.13 109.13 103.02
C LEU A 414 -110.66 110.48 102.45
N ALA A 415 -110.30 110.55 101.15
CA ALA A 415 -109.92 111.81 100.50
C ALA A 415 -111.10 112.77 100.31
N ALA A 416 -112.33 112.25 100.12
CA ALA A 416 -113.55 113.05 99.99
C ALA A 416 -114.05 113.60 101.33
N GLN A 417 -113.81 112.89 102.44
CA GLN A 417 -114.25 113.30 103.79
C GLN A 417 -113.41 114.46 104.38
N ILE A 418 -112.12 114.56 104.01
CA ILE A 418 -111.22 115.64 104.46
C ILE A 418 -111.54 116.99 103.77
N ALA A 419 -112.12 116.97 102.56
CA ALA A 419 -112.53 118.18 101.84
C ALA A 419 -113.81 118.85 102.40
N ALA A 420 -114.60 118.14 103.22
CA ALA A 420 -115.89 118.60 103.74
C ALA A 420 -115.86 119.11 105.20
N SER A 421 -114.68 119.21 105.82
CA SER A 421 -114.53 119.61 107.23
C SER A 421 -114.59 121.16 107.44
N PRO A 422 -115.30 121.65 108.48
CA PRO A 422 -115.42 123.09 108.80
C PRO A 422 -114.07 123.81 109.01
N GLN A 423 -113.01 123.10 109.41
CA GLN A 423 -111.67 123.67 109.58
C GLN A 423 -110.98 124.01 108.24
N ALA A 424 -111.39 123.42 107.11
CA ALA A 424 -110.87 123.75 105.79
C ALA A 424 -111.45 125.07 105.23
N ARG A 425 -112.69 125.45 105.61
CA ARG A 425 -113.31 126.75 105.24
C ARG A 425 -112.75 127.94 106.05
N LEU A 426 -112.22 127.71 107.26
CA LEU A 426 -111.53 128.74 108.03
C LEU A 426 -110.08 128.98 107.56
N ARG A 427 -109.38 127.95 107.07
CA ARG A 427 -108.01 128.10 106.53
C ARG A 427 -107.96 128.81 105.16
N SER A 428 -109.00 128.70 104.33
CA SER A 428 -109.09 129.47 103.08
C SER A 428 -109.50 130.94 103.28
N LEU A 429 -110.19 131.27 104.39
CA LEU A 429 -110.46 132.65 104.81
C LEU A 429 -109.24 133.30 105.49
N TRP A 430 -108.45 132.54 106.26
CA TRP A 430 -107.20 133.03 106.86
C TRP A 430 -106.12 133.33 105.80
N ARG A 431 -106.01 132.53 104.73
CA ARG A 431 -105.11 132.81 103.58
C ARG A 431 -105.48 134.07 102.78
N ARG A 432 -106.74 134.56 102.87
CA ARG A 432 -107.15 135.85 102.25
C ARG A 432 -106.88 137.07 103.14
N ILE A 433 -106.72 136.90 104.46
CA ILE A 433 -106.43 138.00 105.41
C ILE A 433 -104.91 138.17 105.65
N THR A 434 -104.10 137.10 105.57
CA THR A 434 -102.64 137.22 105.66
C THR A 434 -101.95 137.71 104.39
N ASN A 435 -102.59 137.57 103.22
CA ASN A 435 -102.11 138.13 101.95
C ASN A 435 -102.37 139.64 101.79
N ARG A 436 -102.80 140.35 102.85
CA ARG A 436 -102.82 141.83 102.95
C ARG A 436 -101.80 142.43 103.93
N ARG A 437 -100.87 141.63 104.50
CA ARG A 437 -99.83 142.14 105.45
C ARG A 437 -98.39 141.70 105.19
N LYS A 438 -98.08 141.09 104.03
CA LYS A 438 -96.71 140.89 103.53
C LYS A 438 -96.53 141.46 102.12
N ALA A 439 -97.03 142.68 101.96
CA ALA A 439 -96.63 143.68 100.98
C ALA A 439 -96.18 144.92 101.78
N ALA A 440 -95.04 144.77 102.46
CA ALA A 440 -94.15 145.82 102.99
C ALA A 440 -92.94 145.15 103.68
N THR A 441 -92.25 144.29 102.91
CA THR A 441 -90.79 144.14 102.72
C THR A 441 -90.61 142.97 101.78
#